data_AF-A0A4S0RT01-F1
#
_entry.id   AF-A0A4S0RT01-F1
#
_cell.length_a   1.000
_cell.length_b   1.000
_cell.length_c   1.000
_cell.angle_alpha   90.00
_cell.angle_beta   90.00
_cell.angle_gamma   90.00
#
_symmetry.space_group_name_H-M   'P 1'
#
loop_
_entity.id
_entity.type
_entity.pdbx_description
1 polymer ?
#
loop_
_entity_poly.entity_id
_entity_poly.type
_entity_poly.pdbx_seq_one_letter_code
_entity_poly.pdbx_strand_id
1 'polypeptide(L)' 'MPDQNALVRTAIARLLSERTGVAVISMKESIAELPAAAGAALTIDRLQDLLLEMAEVRGMMVALDL' A
#
# COMPACT_ATOMS: atom_id res chain seq x y z
N MET A 1 16.42 -15.02 -4.08
CA MET A 1 15.79 -14.39 -2.91
C MET A 1 14.64 -13.55 -3.45
N PRO A 2 13.37 -13.77 -3.06
CA PRO A 2 12.31 -12.87 -3.49
C PRO A 2 12.63 -11.49 -2.93
N ASP A 3 12.75 -10.50 -3.82
CA ASP A 3 12.95 -9.12 -3.42
C ASP A 3 11.81 -8.71 -2.50
N GLN A 4 12.13 -8.28 -1.29
CA GLN A 4 11.13 -7.87 -0.30
C GLN A 4 10.26 -6.72 -0.85
N ASN A 5 10.85 -5.88 -1.70
CA ASN A 5 10.14 -4.86 -2.47
C ASN A 5 9.07 -5.46 -3.42
N ALA A 6 9.36 -6.58 -4.09
CA ALA A 6 8.39 -7.26 -4.94
C ALA A 6 7.22 -7.85 -4.12
N LEU A 7 7.50 -8.40 -2.92
CA LEU A 7 6.46 -8.87 -2.00
C LEU A 7 5.55 -7.72 -1.55
N VAL A 8 6.12 -6.57 -1.19
CA VAL A 8 5.35 -5.39 -0.77
C VAL A 8 4.52 -4.82 -1.91
N ARG A 9 5.11 -4.69 -3.11
CA ARG A 9 4.35 -4.25 -4.30
C ARG A 9 3.19 -5.18 -4.61
N THR A 10 3.37 -6.48 -4.41
CA THR A 10 2.30 -7.47 -4.58
C THR A 10 1.22 -7.31 -3.51
N ALA A 11 1.60 -7.11 -2.24
CA ALA A 11 0.66 -6.86 -1.14
C ALA A 11 -0.14 -5.56 -1.36
N ILE A 12 0.52 -4.47 -1.77
CA ILE A 12 -0.13 -3.21 -2.12
C ILE A 12 -1.07 -3.42 -3.31
N ALA A 13 -0.60 -4.04 -4.39
CA ALA A 13 -1.45 -4.32 -5.55
C ALA A 13 -2.71 -5.09 -5.15
N ARG A 14 -2.59 -6.07 -4.25
CA ARG A 14 -3.70 -6.84 -3.72
C ARG A 14 -4.64 -5.99 -2.88
N LEU A 15 -4.14 -5.21 -1.93
CA LEU A 15 -4.93 -4.28 -1.11
C LEU A 15 -5.74 -3.32 -2.00
N LEU A 16 -5.07 -2.70 -2.97
CA LEU A 16 -5.69 -1.80 -3.94
C LEU A 16 -6.75 -2.52 -4.80
N SER A 17 -6.52 -3.80 -5.12
CA SER A 17 -7.49 -4.61 -5.85
C SER A 17 -8.70 -5.02 -4.99
N GLU A 18 -8.51 -5.29 -3.70
CA GLU A 18 -9.60 -5.56 -2.75
C GLU A 18 -10.45 -4.31 -2.52
N ARG A 19 -9.86 -3.12 -2.65
CA ARG A 19 -10.52 -1.81 -2.58
C ARG A 19 -11.00 -1.30 -3.94
N THR A 20 -11.01 -2.13 -4.99
CA THR A 20 -11.43 -1.71 -6.34
C THR A 20 -12.86 -1.16 -6.30
N GLY A 21 -13.04 0.09 -6.73
CA GLY A 21 -14.32 0.82 -6.68
C GLY A 21 -14.41 1.85 -5.55
N VAL A 22 -13.45 1.86 -4.63
CA VAL A 22 -13.29 2.92 -3.63
C VAL A 22 -12.40 4.02 -4.22
N ALA A 23 -12.95 5.22 -4.41
CA ALA A 23 -12.20 6.35 -4.97
C ALA A 23 -11.12 6.90 -4.01
N VAL A 24 -11.30 6.71 -2.70
CA VAL A 24 -10.41 7.22 -1.65
C VAL A 24 -10.13 6.14 -0.59
N ILE A 25 -8.86 5.79 -0.39
CA ILE A 25 -8.44 4.83 0.66
C ILE A 25 -7.68 5.55 1.78
N SER A 26 -7.83 5.11 3.03
CA SER A 26 -7.07 5.67 4.15
C SER A 26 -5.63 5.17 4.15
N MET A 27 -4.67 6.10 4.25
CA MET A 27 -3.25 5.79 4.40
C MET A 27 -3.01 4.92 5.64
N LYS A 28 -3.63 5.28 6.76
CA LYS A 28 -3.44 4.64 8.05
C LYS A 28 -3.97 3.22 8.07
N GLU A 29 -5.17 2.99 7.54
CA GLU A 29 -5.73 1.63 7.43
C GLU A 29 -4.91 0.77 6.48
N SER A 30 -4.56 1.31 5.32
CA SER A 30 -3.74 0.60 4.32
C SER A 30 -2.40 0.15 4.90
N ILE A 31 -1.73 1.03 5.66
CA ILE A 31 -0.46 0.72 6.33
C ILE A 31 -0.65 -0.12 7.58
N ALA A 32 -1.83 -0.20 8.19
CA ALA A 32 -2.07 -1.20 9.24
C ALA A 32 -2.21 -2.61 8.65
N GLU A 33 -2.78 -2.71 7.44
CA GLU A 33 -3.03 -3.99 6.75
C GLU A 33 -1.78 -4.54 6.02
N LEU A 34 -0.90 -3.66 5.51
CA LEU A 34 0.30 -4.04 4.76
C LEU A 34 1.42 -4.74 5.57
N PRO A 35 1.80 -4.34 6.79
CA PRO A 35 2.90 -4.91 7.57
C PRO A 35 2.71 -6.39 7.87
N ALA A 36 1.45 -6.81 8.07
CA ALA A 36 1.08 -8.20 8.26
C ALA A 36 1.39 -9.06 7.03
N ALA A 37 1.34 -8.48 5.82
CA ALA A 37 1.59 -9.16 4.55
C ALA A 37 3.03 -8.98 4.01
N ALA A 38 3.69 -7.87 4.36
CA ALA A 38 4.96 -7.42 3.77
C ALA A 38 6.22 -7.89 4.52
N GLY A 39 6.09 -8.30 5.79
CA GLY A 39 7.22 -8.77 6.59
C GLY A 39 8.24 -7.67 6.90
N ALA A 40 7.99 -6.92 7.98
CA ALA A 40 8.89 -6.18 8.90
C ALA A 40 10.13 -5.37 8.43
N ALA A 41 10.59 -5.42 7.17
CA ALA A 41 11.87 -4.80 6.78
C ALA A 41 11.74 -3.45 6.07
N LEU A 42 10.52 -2.98 5.77
CA LEU A 42 10.29 -1.67 5.17
C LEU A 42 9.84 -0.67 6.23
N THR A 43 10.46 0.50 6.21
CA THR A 43 10.03 1.64 7.02
C THR A 43 8.64 2.10 6.59
N ILE A 44 7.89 2.67 7.53
CA ILE A 44 6.54 3.19 7.27
C ILE A 44 6.57 4.23 6.14
N ASP A 45 7.54 5.14 6.12
CA ASP A 45 7.71 6.12 5.02
C ASP A 45 7.77 5.45 3.65
N ARG A 46 8.55 4.38 3.52
CA ARG A 46 8.70 3.74 2.21
C ARG A 46 7.47 2.94 1.80
N LEU A 47 6.69 2.47 2.76
CA LEU A 47 5.36 1.90 2.53
C LEU A 47 4.36 2.98 2.08
N GLN A 48 4.40 4.17 2.69
CA GLN A 48 3.59 5.32 2.27
C GLN A 48 3.89 5.73 0.83
N ASP A 49 5.17 5.91 0.49
CA ASP A 49 5.61 6.27 -0.85
C ASP A 49 5.12 5.27 -1.89
N LEU A 50 5.34 3.97 -1.64
CA LEU A 50 4.91 2.91 -2.57
C LEU A 50 3.39 2.83 -2.69
N LEU A 51 2.64 3.02 -1.59
CA LEU A 51 1.18 3.02 -1.64
C LEU A 51 0.67 4.20 -2.48
N LEU A 52 1.22 5.40 -2.28
CA LEU A 52 0.92 6.60 -3.05
C LEU A 52 1.19 6.39 -4.54
N GLU A 53 2.40 5.96 -4.90
CA GLU A 53 2.77 5.67 -6.28
C GLU A 53 1.80 4.68 -6.94
N MET A 54 1.48 3.59 -6.24
CA MET A 54 0.64 2.52 -6.79
C MET A 54 -0.85 2.88 -6.84
N ALA A 55 -1.34 3.72 -5.93
CA ALA A 55 -2.70 4.24 -5.93
C ALA A 55 -2.88 5.29 -7.03
N GLU A 56 -1.91 6.20 -7.20
CA GLU A 56 -1.90 7.23 -8.24
C GLU A 56 -1.95 6.61 -9.64
N VAL A 57 -1.14 5.58 -9.91
CA VAL A 57 -1.17 4.82 -11.17
C VAL A 57 -2.54 4.19 -11.45
N ARG A 58 -3.32 3.89 -10.40
CA ARG A 58 -4.68 3.34 -10.50
C ARG A 58 -5.78 4.40 -10.49
N GLY A 59 -5.43 5.68 -10.40
CA GLY A 59 -6.38 6.79 -10.30
C GLY A 59 -7.15 6.82 -8.97
N MET A 60 -6.59 6.24 -7.91
CA MET A 60 -7.18 6.25 -6.57
C MET A 60 -6.49 7.29 -5.70
N MET A 61 -7.27 7.95 -4.85
CA MET A 61 -6.76 8.96 -3.92
C MET A 61 -6.44 8.31 -2.57
N VAL A 62 -5.29 8.65 -1.98
CA VAL A 62 -4.94 8.20 -0.64
C VAL A 62 -5.20 9.34 0.33
N ALA A 63 -6.11 9.15 1.29
CA ALA A 63 -6.37 10.10 2.35
C ALA A 63 -5.25 10.04 3.40
N LEU A 64 -4.64 11.20 3.67
CA LEU A 64 -3.66 11.38 4.74
C LEU A 64 -4.42 11.55 6.07
N ASP A 65 -4.97 10.45 6.59
CA ASP A 65 -5.55 10.41 7.93
C ASP A 65 -4.41 10.44 8.97
N LEU A 66 -4.13 11.62 9.51
CA LEU A 66 -3.22 11.86 10.64
C LEU A 66 -3.75 11.19 11.92
#